data_AF-A0A1Q7FRS6-F1
#
_entry.id   AF-A0A1Q7FRS6-F1
#
_cell.length_a   1.000
_cell.length_b   1.000
_cell.length_c   1.000
_cell.angle_alpha   90.00
_cell.angle_beta   90.00
_cell.angle_gamma   90.00
#
_symmetry.space_group_name_H-M   'P 1'
#
loop_
_entity.id
_entity.type
_entity.pdbx_description
1 polymer ?
#
loop_
_entity_poly.entity_id
_entity_poly.type
_entity_poly.pdbx_seq_one_letter_code
_entity_poly.pdbx_strand_id
1 'polypeptide(L)'
;MPTQPKGQAAFVAALVAFGAWTAAVFSPSLATADLAITRWLQQYASATLDTLLSVITFLGNAEVTVVLVVLMGIVLVRRGQAPLAIALGAVFIGGSAIEWATKHSLPHASVPESLQRHGLNIFHHQFHTPYSYPSGHAFRTFLLAAAVSWIWMRARDGGAWLRYLLGALVVLMGVALVYLGDHWASEVVGGFLLASVAVALLRPQRGELARTP
;
A
#
# COMPACT_ATOMS: atom_id res chain seq x y z
N MET A 1 -11.06 25.86 11.60
CA MET A 1 -9.73 25.89 12.25
C MET A 1 -8.68 25.81 11.16
N PRO A 2 -7.64 26.68 11.14
CA PRO A 2 -6.64 26.65 10.09
C PRO A 2 -5.74 25.43 10.34
N THR A 3 -6.00 24.40 9.56
CA THR A 3 -5.06 23.35 9.18
C THR A 3 -3.63 23.90 9.05
N GLN A 4 -2.67 23.28 9.74
CA GLN A 4 -1.26 23.66 9.65
C GLN A 4 -0.76 23.50 8.19
N PRO A 5 -0.10 24.51 7.60
CA PRO A 5 0.22 24.53 6.17
C PRO A 5 1.06 23.34 5.70
N LYS A 6 1.89 22.76 6.59
CA LYS A 6 2.76 21.61 6.26
C LYS A 6 2.00 20.29 6.08
N GLY A 7 0.94 20.05 6.86
CA GLY A 7 0.14 18.82 6.75
C GLY A 7 -0.72 18.83 5.49
N GLN A 8 -1.30 19.98 5.16
CA GLN A 8 -2.04 20.17 3.92
C GLN A 8 -1.13 20.10 2.69
N ALA A 9 0.04 20.73 2.74
CA ALA A 9 0.99 20.65 1.63
C ALA A 9 1.39 19.20 1.35
N ALA A 10 1.64 18.38 2.37
CA ALA A 10 1.98 16.96 2.19
C ALA A 10 0.81 16.16 1.58
N PHE A 11 -0.42 16.38 2.06
CA PHE A 11 -1.61 15.74 1.49
C PHE A 11 -1.85 16.15 0.03
N VAL A 12 -1.81 17.45 -0.26
CA VAL A 12 -1.98 17.98 -1.62
C VAL A 12 -0.89 17.45 -2.54
N ALA A 13 0.37 17.45 -2.11
CA ALA A 13 1.48 16.90 -2.89
C ALA A 13 1.30 15.41 -3.18
N ALA A 14 0.89 14.61 -2.19
CA ALA A 14 0.61 13.19 -2.39
C ALA A 14 -0.57 12.96 -3.35
N LEU A 15 -1.63 13.77 -3.25
CA LEU A 15 -2.80 13.69 -4.12
C LEU A 15 -2.46 14.07 -5.56
N VAL A 16 -1.70 15.15 -5.75
CA VAL A 16 -1.20 15.57 -7.07
C VAL A 16 -0.28 14.51 -7.66
N ALA A 17 0.62 13.94 -6.86
CA ALA A 17 1.51 12.87 -7.32
C ALA A 17 0.73 11.62 -7.74
N PHE A 18 -0.26 11.20 -6.96
CA PHE A 18 -1.13 10.06 -7.31
C PHE A 18 -1.94 10.34 -8.58
N GLY A 19 -2.53 11.54 -8.71
CA GLY A 19 -3.28 11.93 -9.90
C GLY A 19 -2.41 11.99 -11.16
N ALA A 20 -1.23 12.63 -11.06
CA ALA A 20 -0.27 12.71 -12.15
C ALA A 20 0.25 11.33 -12.57
N TRP A 21 0.56 10.46 -11.60
CA TRP A 21 0.99 9.08 -11.88
C TRP A 21 -0.12 8.26 -12.54
N THR A 22 -1.36 8.40 -12.06
CA THR A 22 -2.53 7.74 -12.64
C THR A 22 -2.78 8.16 -14.09
N ALA A 23 -2.50 9.41 -14.45
CA ALA A 23 -2.53 9.83 -15.85
C ALA A 23 -1.35 9.25 -16.64
N ALA A 24 -0.15 9.23 -16.05
CA ALA A 24 1.06 8.76 -16.71
C ALA A 24 1.07 7.25 -16.98
N VAL A 25 0.40 6.44 -16.16
CA VAL A 25 0.39 4.96 -16.23
C VAL A 25 -0.04 4.43 -17.60
N PHE A 26 -0.86 5.19 -18.34
CA PHE A 26 -1.31 4.84 -19.68
C PHE A 26 -0.29 5.15 -20.79
N SER A 27 0.89 5.66 -20.45
CA SER A 27 1.90 5.99 -21.44
C SER A 27 2.60 4.73 -21.99
N PRO A 28 2.91 4.68 -23.31
CA PRO A 28 3.65 3.56 -23.89
C PRO A 28 5.04 3.34 -23.24
N SER A 29 5.66 4.42 -22.77
CA SER A 29 6.96 4.37 -22.09
C SER A 29 6.89 3.60 -20.77
N LEU A 30 5.83 3.81 -19.96
CA LEU A 30 5.65 3.04 -18.74
C LEU A 30 5.29 1.59 -19.02
N ALA A 31 4.44 1.31 -20.02
CA ALA A 31 4.15 -0.07 -20.42
C ALA A 31 5.44 -0.83 -20.86
N THR A 32 6.34 -0.14 -21.57
CA THR A 32 7.64 -0.71 -21.97
C THR A 32 8.54 -0.95 -20.75
N ALA A 33 8.59 0.01 -19.83
CA ALA A 33 9.36 -0.11 -18.59
C ALA A 33 8.84 -1.24 -17.70
N ASP A 34 7.53 -1.36 -17.55
CA ASP A 34 6.87 -2.43 -16.77
C ASP A 34 7.26 -3.80 -17.30
N LEU A 35 7.15 -4.03 -18.61
CA LEU A 35 7.57 -5.29 -19.22
C LEU A 35 9.06 -5.55 -19.04
N ALA A 36 9.91 -4.53 -19.20
CA ALA A 36 11.35 -4.66 -19.05
C ALA A 36 11.75 -5.01 -17.60
N ILE A 37 11.15 -4.35 -16.61
CA ILE A 37 11.40 -4.59 -15.19
C ILE A 37 10.94 -6.00 -14.81
N THR A 38 9.73 -6.41 -15.21
CA THR A 38 9.23 -7.76 -14.94
C THR A 38 10.17 -8.82 -15.51
N ARG A 39 10.56 -8.70 -16.79
CA ARG A 39 11.51 -9.64 -17.41
C ARG A 39 12.88 -9.65 -16.74
N TRP A 40 13.38 -8.49 -16.34
CA TRP A 40 14.66 -8.38 -15.63
C TRP A 40 14.61 -9.05 -14.26
N LEU A 41 13.52 -8.92 -13.50
CA LEU A 41 13.38 -9.64 -12.23
C LEU A 41 13.28 -11.15 -12.45
N GLN A 42 12.51 -11.57 -13.45
CA GLN A 42 12.25 -12.98 -13.73
C GLN A 42 13.45 -13.75 -14.32
N GLN A 43 14.51 -13.06 -14.76
CA GLN A 43 15.76 -13.74 -15.17
C GLN A 43 16.43 -14.49 -14.01
N TYR A 44 16.16 -14.08 -12.76
CA TYR A 44 16.69 -14.71 -11.55
C TYR A 44 15.75 -15.75 -10.97
N ALA A 45 14.69 -16.11 -11.69
CA ALA A 45 13.60 -16.85 -11.10
C ALA A 45 13.95 -18.29 -10.71
N SER A 46 13.40 -18.72 -9.57
CA SER A 46 13.54 -20.09 -9.06
C SER A 46 12.34 -20.46 -8.20
N ALA A 47 12.04 -21.75 -8.10
CA ALA A 47 10.93 -22.24 -7.27
C ALA A 47 11.04 -21.80 -5.79
N THR A 48 12.27 -21.68 -5.28
CA THR A 48 12.54 -21.17 -3.93
C THR A 48 12.16 -19.69 -3.79
N LEU A 49 12.56 -18.84 -4.74
CA LEU A 49 12.19 -17.43 -4.73
C LEU A 49 10.68 -17.24 -4.94
N ASP A 50 10.07 -18.02 -5.84
CA ASP A 50 8.62 -18.01 -6.07
C ASP A 50 7.85 -18.28 -4.77
N THR A 51 8.31 -19.27 -3.99
CA THR A 51 7.77 -19.60 -2.67
C THR A 51 7.96 -18.47 -1.65
N LEU A 52 9.20 -18.01 -1.46
CA LEU A 52 9.53 -17.01 -0.43
C LEU A 52 8.79 -15.68 -0.68
N LEU A 53 8.75 -15.24 -1.93
CA LEU A 53 8.07 -14.00 -2.32
C LEU A 53 6.55 -14.16 -2.24
N SER A 54 6.00 -15.35 -2.52
CA SER A 54 4.57 -15.63 -2.30
C SER A 54 4.16 -15.54 -0.83
N VAL A 55 5.02 -15.98 0.09
CA VAL A 55 4.77 -15.83 1.54
C VAL A 55 4.76 -14.35 1.94
N ILE A 56 5.63 -13.54 1.33
CA ILE A 56 5.64 -12.09 1.56
C ILE A 56 4.35 -11.46 1.05
N THR A 57 3.89 -11.80 -0.17
CA THR A 57 2.68 -11.20 -0.75
C THR A 57 1.41 -11.52 0.05
N PHE A 58 1.38 -12.63 0.79
CA PHE A 58 0.29 -12.94 1.71
C PHE A 58 -0.02 -11.80 2.71
N LEU A 59 1.00 -11.05 3.15
CA LEU A 59 0.81 -9.90 4.06
C LEU A 59 0.01 -8.75 3.43
N GLY A 60 -0.07 -8.68 2.10
CA GLY A 60 -0.81 -7.67 1.36
C GLY A 60 -2.25 -8.07 1.00
N ASN A 61 -2.62 -9.34 1.24
CA ASN A 61 -3.96 -9.85 0.94
C ASN A 61 -5.04 -9.07 1.70
N ALA A 62 -6.20 -8.86 1.07
CA ALA A 62 -7.29 -8.07 1.65
C ALA A 62 -7.78 -8.67 2.98
N GLU A 63 -7.93 -10.00 3.04
CA GLU A 63 -8.41 -10.73 4.21
C GLU A 63 -7.45 -10.56 5.40
N VAL A 64 -6.15 -10.74 5.15
CA VAL A 64 -5.10 -10.59 6.16
C VAL A 64 -5.05 -9.16 6.67
N THR A 65 -5.04 -8.21 5.75
CA THR A 65 -4.91 -6.78 6.08
C THR A 65 -6.16 -6.24 6.79
N VAL A 66 -7.37 -6.71 6.47
CA VAL A 66 -8.59 -6.38 7.22
C VAL A 66 -8.48 -6.84 8.67
N VAL A 67 -8.06 -8.09 8.91
CA VAL A 67 -7.85 -8.60 10.26
C VAL A 67 -6.82 -7.75 11.01
N LEU A 68 -5.70 -7.41 10.37
CA LEU A 68 -4.67 -6.56 10.99
C LEU A 68 -5.19 -5.15 11.33
N VAL A 69 -5.95 -4.51 10.44
CA VAL A 69 -6.56 -3.19 10.72
C VAL A 69 -7.51 -3.26 11.91
N VAL A 70 -8.36 -4.30 11.99
CA VAL A 70 -9.28 -4.50 13.11
C VAL A 70 -8.51 -4.67 14.42
N LEU A 71 -7.50 -5.54 14.44
CA LEU A 71 -6.66 -5.77 15.62
C LEU A 71 -5.94 -4.48 16.06
N MET A 72 -5.38 -3.72 15.12
CA MET A 72 -4.74 -2.43 15.42
C MET A 72 -5.75 -1.42 15.95
N GLY A 73 -6.97 -1.37 15.38
CA GLY A 73 -8.06 -0.55 15.87
C GLY A 73 -8.43 -0.86 17.32
N ILE A 74 -8.56 -2.15 17.67
CA ILE A 74 -8.82 -2.59 19.05
C ILE A 74 -7.70 -2.13 20.00
N VAL A 75 -6.43 -2.30 19.60
CA VAL A 75 -5.28 -1.84 20.40
C VAL A 75 -5.32 -0.32 20.61
N LEU A 76 -5.63 0.45 19.57
CA LEU A 76 -5.76 1.90 19.64
C LEU A 76 -6.90 2.33 20.58
N VAL A 77 -8.08 1.71 20.49
CA VAL A 77 -9.21 1.99 21.40
C VAL A 77 -8.83 1.69 22.85
N ARG A 78 -8.20 0.53 23.12
CA ARG A 78 -7.74 0.17 24.47
C ARG A 78 -6.68 1.11 25.04
N ARG A 79 -5.96 1.83 24.19
CA ARG A 79 -4.98 2.87 24.57
C ARG A 79 -5.58 4.28 24.66
N GLY A 80 -6.91 4.42 24.57
CA GLY A 80 -7.60 5.72 24.60
C GLY A 80 -7.47 6.51 23.29
N GLN A 81 -7.04 5.89 22.20
CA GLN A 81 -6.82 6.53 20.89
C GLN A 81 -7.94 6.20 19.89
N ALA A 82 -9.20 6.17 20.35
CA ALA A 82 -10.35 5.85 19.51
C ALA A 82 -10.48 6.72 18.23
N PRO A 83 -10.22 8.05 18.25
CA PRO A 83 -10.24 8.86 17.03
C PRO A 83 -9.24 8.36 15.97
N LEU A 84 -8.05 7.90 16.40
CA LEU A 84 -7.05 7.35 15.50
C LEU A 84 -7.46 5.97 14.95
N ALA A 85 -8.13 5.14 15.76
CA ALA A 85 -8.69 3.87 15.29
C ALA A 85 -9.73 4.10 14.18
N ILE A 86 -10.62 5.09 14.37
CA ILE A 86 -11.63 5.48 13.39
C ILE A 86 -10.95 6.02 12.12
N ALA A 87 -9.96 6.89 12.27
CA ALA A 87 -9.21 7.44 11.14
C ALA A 87 -8.51 6.33 10.33
N LEU A 88 -7.87 5.36 10.99
CA LEU A 88 -7.24 4.20 10.35
C LEU A 88 -8.24 3.38 9.55
N GLY A 89 -9.39 3.07 10.14
CA GLY A 89 -10.48 2.36 9.45
C GLY A 89 -11.00 3.16 8.25
N ALA A 90 -11.22 4.46 8.43
CA ALA A 90 -11.74 5.34 7.37
C ALA A 90 -10.79 5.44 6.17
N VAL A 91 -9.48 5.62 6.39
CA VAL A 91 -8.53 5.69 5.27
C VAL A 91 -8.30 4.33 4.61
N PHE A 92 -8.38 3.22 5.36
CA PHE A 92 -8.31 1.88 4.79
C PHE A 92 -9.51 1.58 3.88
N ILE A 93 -10.72 1.88 4.35
CA ILE A 93 -11.95 1.72 3.58
C ILE A 93 -11.95 2.67 2.36
N GLY A 94 -11.62 3.95 2.57
CA GLY A 94 -11.58 4.94 1.51
C GLY A 94 -10.54 4.61 0.42
N GLY A 95 -9.34 4.19 0.80
CA GLY A 95 -8.32 3.76 -0.17
C GLY A 95 -8.71 2.48 -0.91
N SER A 96 -9.33 1.51 -0.22
CA SER A 96 -9.85 0.29 -0.87
C SER A 96 -11.01 0.59 -1.82
N ALA A 97 -11.85 1.59 -1.51
CA ALA A 97 -12.90 2.05 -2.40
C ALA A 97 -12.33 2.74 -3.65
N ILE A 98 -11.27 3.55 -3.49
CA ILE A 98 -10.56 4.16 -4.63
C ILE A 98 -9.91 3.08 -5.50
N GLU A 99 -9.24 2.10 -4.90
CA GLU A 99 -8.68 0.93 -5.62
C GLU A 99 -9.78 0.22 -6.41
N TRP A 100 -10.91 -0.10 -5.78
CA TRP A 100 -12.01 -0.78 -6.44
C TRP A 100 -12.57 0.06 -7.59
N ALA A 101 -12.84 1.35 -7.38
CA ALA A 101 -13.42 2.22 -8.40
C ALA A 101 -12.49 2.38 -9.61
N THR A 102 -11.19 2.58 -9.36
CA THR A 102 -10.17 2.67 -10.43
C THR A 102 -10.05 1.36 -11.22
N LYS A 103 -10.01 0.21 -10.55
CA LYS A 103 -10.02 -1.11 -11.20
C LYS A 103 -11.25 -1.41 -12.04
N HIS A 104 -12.34 -0.64 -11.90
CA HIS A 104 -13.55 -0.75 -12.74
C HIS A 104 -13.69 0.35 -13.80
N SER A 105 -12.90 1.41 -13.70
CA SER A 105 -13.06 2.62 -14.53
C SER A 105 -11.86 2.93 -15.40
N LEU A 106 -10.67 2.45 -15.03
CA LEU A 106 -9.40 2.76 -15.67
C LEU A 106 -8.90 1.53 -16.44
N PRO A 107 -8.89 1.56 -17.79
CA PRO A 107 -8.60 0.39 -18.61
C PRO A 107 -7.11 0.03 -18.67
N HIS A 108 -6.51 -0.22 -17.51
CA HIS A 108 -5.13 -0.65 -17.37
C HIS A 108 -5.06 -2.18 -17.42
N ALA A 109 -4.37 -2.72 -18.43
CA ALA A 109 -4.30 -4.15 -18.65
C ALA A 109 -3.44 -4.83 -17.57
N SER A 110 -3.96 -5.94 -17.04
CA SER A 110 -3.23 -6.81 -16.10
C SER A 110 -2.05 -7.50 -16.74
N VAL A 111 -1.12 -7.95 -15.90
CA VAL A 111 -0.01 -8.79 -16.32
C VAL A 111 -0.56 -10.06 -16.97
N PRO A 112 -0.13 -10.42 -18.20
CA PRO A 112 -0.55 -11.64 -18.85
C PRO A 112 -0.20 -12.88 -18.03
N GLU A 113 -1.06 -13.90 -18.08
CA GLU A 113 -0.85 -15.18 -17.38
C GLU A 113 0.50 -15.82 -17.74
N SER A 114 1.00 -15.62 -18.96
CA SER A 114 2.31 -16.12 -19.40
C SER A 114 3.51 -15.55 -18.64
N LEU A 115 3.34 -14.43 -17.93
CA LEU A 115 4.35 -13.83 -17.05
C LEU A 115 4.04 -14.07 -15.57
N GLN A 116 2.90 -14.67 -15.23
CA GLN A 116 2.56 -14.98 -13.85
C GLN A 116 3.36 -16.20 -13.35
N ARG A 117 3.79 -16.14 -12.09
CA ARG A 117 4.55 -17.19 -11.43
C ARG A 117 3.81 -17.64 -10.19
N HIS A 118 3.27 -18.86 -10.24
CA HIS A 118 2.53 -19.41 -9.11
C HIS A 118 3.47 -20.03 -8.08
N GLY A 119 3.50 -19.47 -6.87
CA GLY A 119 4.15 -20.07 -5.71
C GLY A 119 3.14 -20.68 -4.73
N LEU A 120 3.26 -20.34 -3.45
CA LEU A 120 2.50 -20.95 -2.34
C LEU A 120 1.26 -20.15 -1.89
N ASN A 121 0.92 -19.05 -2.58
CA ASN A 121 -0.20 -18.21 -2.17
C ASN A 121 -1.54 -18.88 -2.49
N ILE A 122 -2.02 -19.72 -1.58
CA ILE A 122 -3.30 -20.47 -1.65
C ILE A 122 -4.55 -19.59 -1.55
N PHE A 123 -4.41 -18.32 -1.15
CA PHE A 123 -5.50 -17.33 -1.10
C PHE A 123 -5.53 -16.43 -2.32
N HIS A 124 -4.97 -16.88 -3.44
CA HIS A 124 -5.08 -16.22 -4.74
C HIS A 124 -6.51 -16.33 -5.30
N HIS A 125 -7.54 -16.18 -4.45
CA HIS A 125 -8.91 -15.96 -4.89
C HIS A 125 -8.96 -14.57 -5.51
N GLN A 126 -8.75 -14.55 -6.82
CA GLN A 126 -8.90 -13.37 -7.64
C GLN A 126 -10.38 -13.00 -7.63
N PHE A 127 -10.74 -11.96 -6.88
CA PHE A 127 -11.89 -11.16 -7.28
C PHE A 127 -11.53 -10.61 -8.65
N HIS A 128 -12.13 -11.17 -9.70
CA HIS A 128 -11.88 -10.76 -11.07
C HIS A 128 -12.37 -9.31 -11.24
N THR A 129 -11.46 -8.36 -11.13
CA THR A 129 -11.68 -6.99 -11.57
C THR A 129 -11.29 -6.88 -13.05
N PRO A 130 -11.97 -6.04 -13.84
CA PRO A 130 -11.66 -5.92 -15.26
C PRO A 130 -10.26 -5.34 -15.49
N TYR A 131 -9.74 -4.56 -14.54
CA TYR A 131 -8.41 -3.94 -14.59
C TYR A 131 -7.68 -4.11 -13.24
N SER A 132 -6.39 -3.82 -13.24
CA SER A 132 -5.45 -4.18 -12.15
C SER A 132 -4.82 -2.98 -11.43
N TYR A 133 -4.89 -1.78 -12.02
CA TYR A 133 -4.36 -0.57 -11.41
C TYR A 133 -5.34 0.08 -10.40
N PRO A 134 -4.84 0.58 -9.25
CA PRO A 134 -3.51 0.42 -8.68
C PRO A 134 -3.39 -0.87 -7.85
N SER A 135 -2.17 -1.21 -7.43
CA SER A 135 -1.96 -2.39 -6.57
C SER A 135 -2.51 -2.20 -5.15
N GLY A 136 -3.50 -3.02 -4.79
CA GLY A 136 -4.07 -3.07 -3.44
C GLY A 136 -3.08 -3.61 -2.39
N HIS A 137 -2.29 -4.62 -2.74
CA HIS A 137 -1.24 -5.17 -1.85
C HIS A 137 -0.22 -4.11 -1.47
N ALA A 138 0.27 -3.36 -2.45
CA ALA A 138 1.19 -2.24 -2.23
C ALA A 138 0.57 -1.17 -1.33
N PHE A 139 -0.69 -0.78 -1.61
CA PHE A 139 -1.44 0.18 -0.80
C PHE A 139 -1.55 -0.26 0.67
N ARG A 140 -2.11 -1.45 0.92
CA ARG A 140 -2.41 -1.93 2.28
C ARG A 140 -1.14 -2.20 3.09
N THR A 141 -0.11 -2.77 2.46
CA THR A 141 1.17 -3.04 3.13
C THR A 141 1.85 -1.76 3.58
N PHE A 142 1.88 -0.72 2.73
CA PHE A 142 2.43 0.57 3.13
C PHE A 142 1.57 1.24 4.21
N LEU A 143 0.24 1.28 4.05
CA LEU A 143 -0.64 1.85 5.06
C LEU A 143 -0.43 1.22 6.45
N LEU A 144 -0.39 -0.11 6.52
CA LEU A 144 -0.16 -0.85 7.76
C LEU A 144 1.24 -0.61 8.32
N ALA A 145 2.28 -0.65 7.47
CA ALA A 145 3.65 -0.34 7.88
C ALA A 145 3.76 1.07 8.50
N ALA A 146 3.13 2.07 7.90
CA ALA A 146 3.08 3.42 8.42
C ALA A 146 2.32 3.50 9.76
N ALA A 147 1.17 2.83 9.87
CA ALA A 147 0.37 2.79 11.09
C ALA A 147 1.12 2.10 12.25
N VAL A 148 1.78 0.95 11.99
CA VAL A 148 2.61 0.24 13.00
C VAL A 148 3.76 1.11 13.47
N SER A 149 4.50 1.70 12.54
CA SER A 149 5.60 2.62 12.83
C SER A 149 5.14 3.74 13.76
N TRP A 150 3.98 4.32 13.48
CA TRP A 150 3.45 5.42 14.29
C TRP A 150 3.00 4.99 15.69
N ILE A 151 2.30 3.87 15.81
CA ILE A 151 1.88 3.32 17.12
C ILE A 151 3.11 2.98 17.98
N TRP A 152 4.16 2.41 17.37
CA TRP A 152 5.35 1.97 18.08
C TRP A 152 6.24 3.14 18.53
N MET A 153 6.44 4.15 17.68
CA MET A 153 7.25 5.32 18.02
C MET A 153 6.67 6.14 19.17
N ARG A 154 5.34 6.16 19.35
CA ARG A 154 4.73 6.80 20.52
C ARG A 154 4.97 6.06 21.83
N ALA A 155 5.32 4.78 21.77
CA ALA A 155 5.46 3.95 22.95
C ALA A 155 6.92 3.87 23.45
N ARG A 156 7.93 4.13 22.60
CA ARG A 156 9.35 3.97 22.95
C ARG A 156 10.30 4.94 22.24
N ASP A 157 11.16 5.57 23.02
CA ASP A 157 12.33 6.31 22.56
C ASP A 157 13.40 5.32 22.08
N GLY A 158 13.52 5.09 20.76
CA GLY A 158 14.49 4.15 20.17
C GLY A 158 14.06 3.44 18.88
N GLY A 159 12.83 3.64 18.41
CA GLY A 159 12.24 2.91 17.27
C GLY A 159 12.71 3.32 15.85
N ALA A 160 13.88 3.96 15.68
CA ALA A 160 14.33 4.40 14.36
C ALA A 160 14.60 3.23 13.40
N TRP A 161 15.19 2.14 13.90
CA TRP A 161 15.47 0.93 13.11
C TRP A 161 14.19 0.29 12.54
N LEU A 162 13.08 0.33 13.29
CA LEU A 162 11.81 -0.25 12.88
C LEU A 162 11.25 0.46 11.63
N ARG A 163 11.46 1.77 11.49
CA ARG A 163 11.08 2.50 10.26
C ARG A 163 11.82 1.99 9.04
N TYR A 164 13.12 1.74 9.18
CA TYR A 164 13.92 1.20 8.08
C TYR A 164 13.50 -0.23 7.74
N LEU A 165 13.25 -1.08 8.75
CA LEU A 165 12.76 -2.43 8.54
C LEU A 165 11.40 -2.45 7.82
N LEU A 166 10.44 -1.66 8.29
CA LEU A 166 9.12 -1.57 7.68
C LEU A 166 9.17 -0.95 6.28
N GLY A 167 10.04 0.03 6.06
CA GLY A 167 10.30 0.58 4.72
C GLY A 167 10.89 -0.47 3.78
N ALA A 168 11.84 -1.26 4.24
CA ALA A 168 12.41 -2.37 3.47
C ALA A 168 11.36 -3.42 3.13
N LEU A 169 10.45 -3.74 4.07
CA LEU A 169 9.33 -4.65 3.82
C LEU A 169 8.37 -4.12 2.74
N VAL A 170 8.05 -2.82 2.76
CA VAL A 170 7.21 -2.20 1.73
C VAL A 170 7.85 -2.27 0.36
N VAL A 171 9.16 -1.99 0.26
CA VAL A 171 9.90 -2.11 -1.00
C VAL A 171 9.96 -3.58 -1.46
N LEU A 172 10.23 -4.50 -0.55
CA LEU A 172 10.29 -5.93 -0.85
C LEU A 172 8.93 -6.49 -1.31
N MET A 173 7.82 -6.02 -0.72
CA MET A 173 6.47 -6.33 -1.21
C MET A 173 6.30 -5.89 -2.67
N GLY A 174 6.74 -4.67 -3.01
CA GLY A 174 6.70 -4.19 -4.40
C GLY A 174 7.50 -5.09 -5.35
N VAL A 175 8.74 -5.44 -4.97
CA VAL A 175 9.58 -6.36 -5.75
C VAL A 175 8.93 -7.74 -5.89
N ALA A 176 8.34 -8.27 -4.83
CA ALA A 176 7.67 -9.57 -4.83
C ALA A 176 6.52 -9.60 -5.84
N LEU A 177 5.67 -8.57 -5.84
CA LEU A 177 4.51 -8.49 -6.75
C LEU A 177 4.93 -8.45 -8.23
N VAL A 178 5.97 -7.68 -8.56
CA VAL A 178 6.46 -7.57 -9.95
C VAL A 178 7.21 -8.83 -10.37
N TYR A 179 8.01 -9.42 -9.47
CA TYR A 179 8.72 -10.68 -9.73
C TYR A 179 7.73 -11.82 -10.00
N LEU A 180 6.68 -11.95 -9.17
CA LEU A 180 5.64 -12.98 -9.33
C LEU A 180 4.74 -12.72 -10.55
N GLY A 181 4.81 -11.54 -11.15
CA GLY A 181 3.92 -11.16 -12.24
C GLY A 181 2.48 -10.89 -11.79
N ASP A 182 2.25 -10.63 -10.50
CA ASP A 182 0.93 -10.27 -9.97
C ASP A 182 0.54 -8.84 -10.35
N HIS A 183 1.54 -7.96 -10.47
CA HIS A 183 1.36 -6.55 -10.80
C HIS A 183 2.50 -6.01 -11.66
N TRP A 184 2.19 -4.99 -12.44
CA TRP A 184 3.20 -4.16 -13.07
C TRP A 184 3.87 -3.24 -12.05
N ALA A 185 5.12 -2.81 -12.31
CA ALA A 185 5.84 -1.90 -11.41
C ALA A 185 5.10 -0.56 -11.26
N SER A 186 4.48 -0.07 -12.33
CA SER A 186 3.69 1.16 -12.33
C SER A 186 2.45 1.09 -11.44
N GLU A 187 1.82 -0.09 -11.33
CA GLU A 187 0.68 -0.35 -10.43
C GLU A 187 1.10 -0.36 -8.96
N VAL A 188 2.28 -0.93 -8.67
CA VAL A 188 2.89 -0.91 -7.34
C VAL A 188 3.17 0.52 -6.90
N VAL A 189 3.77 1.34 -7.78
CA VAL A 189 4.01 2.77 -7.51
C VAL A 189 2.69 3.50 -7.27
N GLY A 190 1.66 3.24 -8.09
CA GLY A 190 0.31 3.78 -7.89
C GLY A 190 -0.26 3.44 -6.51
N GLY A 191 -0.10 2.20 -6.07
CA GLY A 191 -0.52 1.75 -4.73
C GLY A 191 0.23 2.46 -3.60
N PHE A 192 1.55 2.67 -3.74
CA PHE A 192 2.33 3.43 -2.76
C PHE A 192 1.96 4.91 -2.70
N LEU A 193 1.63 5.52 -3.83
CA LEU A 193 1.16 6.91 -3.89
C LEU A 193 -0.22 7.04 -3.24
N LEU A 194 -1.14 6.11 -3.50
CA LEU A 194 -2.44 6.06 -2.83
C LEU A 194 -2.28 5.89 -1.30
N ALA A 195 -1.35 5.04 -0.86
CA ALA A 195 -1.04 4.90 0.56
C ALA A 195 -0.46 6.18 1.16
N SER A 196 0.35 6.91 0.40
CA SER A 196 0.91 8.20 0.85
C SER A 196 -0.19 9.24 1.07
N VAL A 197 -1.23 9.26 0.24
CA VAL A 197 -2.43 10.11 0.45
C VAL A 197 -3.13 9.73 1.76
N ALA A 198 -3.40 8.43 1.97
CA ALA A 198 -4.03 7.92 3.18
C ALA A 198 -3.21 8.24 4.45
N VAL A 199 -1.89 8.02 4.40
CA VAL A 199 -0.98 8.30 5.53
C VAL A 199 -0.88 9.79 5.82
N ALA A 200 -0.97 10.67 4.81
CA ALA A 200 -1.00 12.11 5.03
C ALA A 200 -2.26 12.56 5.79
N LEU A 201 -3.40 11.89 5.56
CA LEU A 201 -4.65 12.12 6.31
C LEU A 201 -4.61 11.60 7.74
N LEU A 202 -3.84 10.53 7.99
CA LEU A 202 -3.68 9.96 9.32
C LEU A 202 -2.88 10.83 10.28
N ARG A 203 -1.94 11.64 9.80
CA ARG A 203 -1.09 12.47 10.67
C ARG A 203 -1.96 13.44 11.49
N PRO A 204 -1.87 13.45 12.84
CA PRO A 204 -2.69 14.33 13.64
C PRO A 204 -2.35 15.77 13.32
N GLN A 205 -3.38 16.57 13.14
CA GLN A 205 -3.21 18.00 13.22
C GLN A 205 -2.86 18.31 14.68
N ARG A 206 -1.67 18.85 14.93
CA ARG A 206 -1.15 19.14 16.29
C ARG A 206 -2.12 19.93 17.20
N GLY A 207 -3.19 20.52 16.65
CA GLY A 207 -4.22 21.27 17.38
C GLY A 207 -5.20 20.43 18.23
N GLU A 208 -5.28 19.11 18.04
CA GLU A 208 -6.14 18.25 18.90
C GLU A 208 -5.45 17.83 20.22
N LEU A 209 -4.13 18.00 20.32
CA LEU A 209 -3.34 17.62 21.51
C LEU A 209 -3.35 18.66 22.63
N ALA A 210 -4.04 19.80 22.44
CA ALA A 210 -4.17 20.86 23.43
C ALA A 210 -5.58 20.92 24.05
N ARG A 211 -6.46 19.96 23.73
CA ARG A 211 -7.84 19.92 24.22
C ARG A 211 -8.22 18.53 24.74
N THR A 212 -7.48 18.08 25.73
CA THR A 212 -8.03 17.20 26.76
C THR A 212 -7.80 17.91 28.09
N PRO A 213 -8.86 18.32 28.82
CA PRO A 213 -8.73 18.86 30.16
C PRO A 213 -8.14 17.82 31.12
#